data_AF-A0A328BGM7-F1
#
_entry.id   AF-A0A328BGM7-F1
#
_cell.length_a   1.000
_cell.length_b   1.000
_cell.length_c   1.000
_cell.angle_alpha   90.00
_cell.angle_beta   90.00
_cell.angle_gamma   90.00
#
_symmetry.space_group_name_H-M   'P 1'
#
loop_
_entity.id
_entity.type
_entity.pdbx_description
1 polymer ?
#
loop_
_entity_poly.entity_id
_entity_poly.type
_entity_poly.pdbx_seq_one_letter_code
_entity_poly.pdbx_strand_id
1 'polypeptide(L)'
;MTSAERLQEDVLLLACTRPALILGVPMEAMGANLIVSTVAFLGGGSLLYLLIAPVLHVVFKAICRADPNAFRVLYLFVETKGRARNGGLWGGSSPSPLSLGRRRAVVRHA
;
A
#
# COMPACT_ATOMS: atom_id res chain seq x y z
N MET A 1 -0.48 27.81 35.24
CA MET A 1 0.45 26.69 34.99
C MET A 1 -0.38 25.50 34.57
N THR A 2 -0.67 25.38 33.27
CA THR A 2 -1.35 24.24 32.67
C THR A 2 -0.34 23.13 32.50
N SER A 3 -0.39 22.12 33.37
CA SER A 3 0.43 20.92 33.27
C SER A 3 0.09 20.21 31.96
N ALA A 4 1.06 20.08 31.06
CA ALA A 4 0.92 19.30 29.85
C ALA A 4 0.58 17.86 30.23
N GLU A 5 -0.66 17.45 29.95
CA GLU A 5 -1.13 16.08 30.16
C GLU A 5 -0.23 15.15 29.32
N ARG A 6 0.51 14.27 30.00
CA ARG A 6 1.48 13.40 29.33
C ARG A 6 0.70 12.31 28.61
N LEU A 7 0.80 12.26 27.28
CA LEU A 7 0.17 11.19 26.48
C LEU A 7 0.64 9.83 27.01
N GLN A 8 -0.33 8.97 27.31
CA GLN A 8 -0.05 7.62 27.79
C GLN A 8 0.41 6.77 26.60
N GLU A 9 1.71 6.44 26.56
CA GLU A 9 2.32 5.65 25.51
C GLU A 9 2.35 4.17 25.93
N ASP A 10 1.56 3.33 25.25
CA ASP A 10 1.63 1.88 25.41
C ASP A 10 2.67 1.27 24.48
N VAL A 11 3.39 0.25 24.96
CA VAL A 11 4.39 -0.46 24.18
C VAL A 11 3.69 -1.31 23.12
N LEU A 12 3.70 -0.85 21.87
CA LEU A 12 3.16 -1.61 20.75
C LEU A 12 4.17 -2.67 20.30
N LEU A 13 3.80 -3.96 20.42
CA LEU A 13 4.58 -5.08 19.87
C LEU A 13 4.47 -5.12 18.34
N LEU A 14 5.19 -4.22 17.68
CA LEU A 14 5.11 -3.98 16.23
C LEU A 14 5.38 -5.22 15.36
N ALA A 15 6.14 -6.19 15.89
CA ALA A 15 6.41 -7.45 15.21
C ALA A 15 5.17 -8.32 15.01
N CYS A 16 4.18 -8.25 15.91
CA CYS A 16 2.97 -9.08 15.88
C CYS A 16 1.88 -8.54 14.94
N THR A 17 1.99 -7.28 14.50
CA THR A 17 0.95 -6.60 13.71
C THR A 17 1.43 -6.17 12.33
N ARG A 18 2.75 -6.14 12.08
CA ARG A 18 3.30 -5.87 10.75
C ARG A 18 3.26 -7.11 9.85
N PRO A 19 3.04 -6.94 8.53
CA PRO A 19 3.09 -8.05 7.58
C PRO A 19 4.51 -8.65 7.51
N ALA A 20 4.60 -9.89 7.04
CA ALA A 20 5.89 -10.55 6.82
C ALA A 20 6.73 -9.76 5.79
N LEU A 21 7.90 -9.28 6.24
CA LEU A 21 8.85 -8.49 5.44
C LEU A 21 10.13 -9.29 5.20
N ILE A 22 10.52 -9.46 3.94
CA ILE A 22 11.83 -9.99 3.54
C ILE A 22 12.71 -8.80 3.16
N LEU A 23 13.87 -8.66 3.82
CA LEU A 23 14.84 -7.57 3.57
C LEU A 23 14.25 -6.15 3.67
N GLY A 24 13.16 -5.99 4.43
CA GLY A 24 12.45 -4.71 4.59
C GLY A 24 11.37 -4.43 3.54
N VAL A 25 11.03 -5.41 2.70
CA VAL A 25 9.97 -5.33 1.68
C VAL A 25 8.95 -6.45 1.94
N PRO A 26 7.63 -6.18 1.86
CA PRO A 26 6.61 -7.18 2.11
C PRO A 26 6.64 -8.27 1.03
N MET A 27 6.18 -9.47 1.40
CA MET A 27 6.10 -10.62 0.50
C MET A 27 5.45 -10.32 -0.85
N GLU A 28 4.38 -9.52 -0.85
CA GLU A 28 3.64 -9.13 -2.06
C GLU A 28 4.53 -8.34 -3.04
N ALA A 29 5.27 -7.36 -2.53
CA ALA A 29 6.17 -6.54 -3.33
C ALA A 29 7.40 -7.33 -3.81
N MET A 30 7.89 -8.29 -3.01
CA MET A 30 8.95 -9.19 -3.44
C MET A 30 8.49 -10.09 -4.61
N GLY A 31 7.27 -10.63 -4.52
CA GLY A 31 6.66 -11.39 -5.61
C GLY A 31 6.48 -10.55 -6.89
N ALA A 32 5.98 -9.33 -6.75
CA ALA A 32 5.85 -8.40 -7.88
C ALA A 32 7.21 -8.06 -8.50
N ASN A 33 8.25 -7.83 -7.69
CA ASN A 33 9.60 -7.59 -8.17
C ASN A 33 10.10 -8.77 -9.01
N LEU A 34 9.94 -10.00 -8.51
CA LEU A 34 10.37 -11.21 -9.19
C LEU A 34 9.64 -11.40 -10.53
N ILE A 35 8.33 -11.20 -10.55
CA ILE A 35 7.54 -11.31 -11.80
C ILE A 35 8.02 -10.28 -12.81
N VAL A 36 8.14 -9.01 -12.42
CA VAL A 36 8.56 -7.93 -13.33
C VAL A 36 9.98 -8.16 -13.84
N SER A 37 10.92 -8.50 -12.96
CA SER A 37 12.31 -8.75 -13.37
C SER A 37 12.44 -9.97 -14.29
N THR A 38 11.66 -11.02 -14.03
CA THR A 38 11.68 -12.24 -14.86
C THR A 38 11.08 -11.98 -16.24
N VAL A 39 9.96 -11.25 -16.31
CA VAL A 39 9.35 -10.86 -17.58
C VAL A 39 10.29 -9.96 -18.39
N ALA A 40 10.93 -8.98 -17.75
CA ALA A 40 11.91 -8.11 -18.41
C ALA A 40 13.13 -8.89 -18.91
N PHE A 41 13.63 -9.86 -18.12
CA PHE A 41 14.70 -10.75 -18.53
C PHE A 41 14.33 -11.60 -19.74
N LEU A 42 13.14 -12.21 -19.72
CA LEU A 42 12.69 -13.08 -20.80
C LEU A 42 12.40 -12.30 -22.09
N GLY A 43 11.79 -11.11 -21.99
CA GLY A 43 11.51 -10.25 -23.14
C GLY A 43 12.76 -9.58 -23.71
N GLY A 44 13.74 -9.28 -22.85
CA GLY A 44 14.98 -8.63 -23.24
C GLY A 44 16.09 -9.57 -23.74
N GLY A 45 16.02 -10.87 -23.42
CA GLY A 45 16.96 -11.89 -23.89
C GLY A 45 18.42 -11.70 -23.41
N SER A 46 18.66 -10.81 -22.45
CA SER A 46 19.99 -10.47 -21.94
C SER A 46 20.02 -10.44 -20.42
N LEU A 47 21.14 -10.87 -19.84
CA LEU A 47 21.37 -10.84 -18.39
C LEU A 47 21.29 -9.41 -17.81
N LEU A 48 21.53 -8.38 -18.63
CA LEU A 48 21.48 -6.99 -18.17
C LEU A 48 20.11 -6.59 -17.62
N TYR A 49 19.03 -7.20 -18.10
CA TYR A 49 17.68 -6.91 -17.63
C TYR A 49 17.43 -7.34 -16.18
N LEU A 50 18.27 -8.22 -15.61
CA LEU A 50 18.20 -8.56 -14.18
C LEU A 50 18.56 -7.39 -13.28
N LEU A 51 19.29 -6.37 -13.77
CA LEU A 51 19.59 -5.15 -13.01
C LEU A 51 18.33 -4.33 -12.66
N ILE A 52 17.20 -4.61 -13.31
CA ILE A 52 15.91 -4.00 -12.97
C ILE A 52 15.46 -4.44 -11.56
N ALA A 53 15.77 -5.69 -11.16
CA ALA A 53 15.35 -6.24 -9.87
C ALA A 53 15.87 -5.46 -8.65
N PRO A 54 17.18 -5.14 -8.51
CA PRO A 54 17.66 -4.36 -7.38
C PRO A 54 17.14 -2.92 -7.41
N VAL A 55 16.98 -2.30 -8.58
CA VAL A 55 16.44 -0.94 -8.71
C VAL A 55 15.00 -0.89 -8.19
N LEU A 56 14.14 -1.79 -8.64
CA LEU A 56 12.77 -1.91 -8.14
C LEU A 56 12.72 -2.23 -6.65
N HIS A 57 13.59 -3.14 -6.17
CA HIS A 57 13.64 -3.49 -4.76
C HIS A 57 13.98 -2.29 -3.86
N VAL A 58 14.91 -1.42 -4.27
CA VAL A 58 15.23 -0.17 -3.53
C VAL A 58 14.03 0.78 -3.48
N VAL A 59 13.30 0.93 -4.59
CA VAL A 59 12.08 1.75 -4.65
C VAL A 59 11.01 1.20 -3.70
N PHE A 60 10.78 -0.12 -3.72
CA PHE A 60 9.83 -0.78 -2.82
C PHE A 60 10.22 -0.62 -1.36
N LYS A 61 11.51 -0.75 -1.05
CA LYS A 61 12.04 -0.52 0.30
C LYS A 61 11.84 0.92 0.76
N ALA A 62 11.99 1.91 -0.13
CA ALA A 62 11.73 3.31 0.18
C ALA A 62 10.25 3.56 0.51
N ILE A 63 9.32 2.95 -0.24
CA ILE A 63 7.88 3.04 0.02
C ILE A 63 7.54 2.39 1.37
N CYS A 64 8.02 1.18 1.63
CA CYS A 64 7.75 0.45 2.86
C CYS A 64 8.35 1.08 4.12
N ARG A 65 9.35 1.96 3.96
CA ARG A 65 9.89 2.75 5.06
C ARG A 65 8.86 3.75 5.60
N ALA A 66 7.97 4.26 4.74
CA ALA A 66 6.91 5.19 5.15
C ALA A 66 5.70 4.43 5.71
N ASP A 67 5.27 3.36 5.05
CA ASP A 67 4.17 2.51 5.51
C ASP A 67 4.40 1.03 5.11
N PRO A 68 4.58 0.11 6.07
CA PRO A 68 4.77 -1.31 5.76
C PRO A 68 3.53 -1.96 5.12
N ASN A 69 2.34 -1.37 5.26
CA ASN A 69 1.08 -1.86 4.71
C ASN A 69 0.74 -1.25 3.34
N ALA A 70 1.57 -0.38 2.79
CA ALA A 70 1.29 0.33 1.54
C ALA A 70 0.91 -0.61 0.37
N PHE A 71 1.61 -1.73 0.21
CA PHE A 71 1.34 -2.70 -0.86
C PHE A 71 0.01 -3.44 -0.68
N ARG A 72 -0.36 -3.76 0.56
CA ARG A 72 -1.66 -4.36 0.87
C ARG A 72 -2.80 -3.38 0.59
N VAL A 73 -2.62 -2.10 0.93
CA VAL A 73 -3.58 -1.03 0.60
C VAL A 73 -3.69 -0.86 -0.90
N LEU A 74 -2.57 -0.90 -1.63
CA LEU A 74 -2.55 -0.85 -3.09
C LEU A 74 -3.33 -2.04 -3.70
N TYR A 75 -3.10 -3.25 -3.20
CA TYR A 75 -3.81 -4.44 -3.64
C TYR A 75 -5.32 -4.32 -3.42
N LEU A 76 -5.74 -3.93 -2.21
CA LEU A 76 -7.14 -3.70 -1.88
C LEU A 76 -7.76 -2.58 -2.73
N PHE A 77 -7.01 -1.55 -3.05
CA PHE A 77 -7.46 -0.50 -3.95
C PHE A 77 -7.71 -1.05 -5.35
N VAL A 78 -6.81 -1.85 -5.89
CA VAL A 78 -6.99 -2.49 -7.20
C VAL A 78 -8.22 -3.40 -7.19
N GLU A 79 -8.39 -4.22 -6.15
CA GLU A 79 -9.52 -5.14 -6.01
C GLU A 79 -10.86 -4.40 -5.88
N THR A 80 -10.91 -3.30 -5.13
CA THR A 80 -12.19 -2.61 -4.83
C THR A 80 -12.47 -1.44 -5.78
N LYS A 81 -11.54 -0.50 -5.91
CA LYS A 81 -11.67 0.70 -6.75
C LYS A 81 -11.30 0.41 -8.20
N GLY A 82 -10.23 -0.34 -8.43
CA GLY A 82 -9.75 -0.66 -9.78
C GLY A 82 -10.72 -1.56 -10.56
N ARG A 83 -11.38 -2.51 -9.90
CA ARG A 83 -12.37 -3.39 -10.54
C ARG A 83 -13.74 -2.72 -10.75
N ALA A 84 -14.06 -1.68 -9.99
CA ALA A 84 -15.35 -1.00 -10.07
C ALA A 84 -15.44 -0.08 -11.30
N ARG A 85 -15.71 -0.67 -12.47
CA ARG A 85 -15.89 0.06 -13.74
C ARG A 85 -17.09 0.99 -13.76
N ASN A 86 -18.12 0.69 -12.98
CA ASN A 86 -19.34 1.50 -12.85
C ASN A 86 -19.27 2.50 -11.69
N GLY A 87 -18.09 2.76 -11.12
CA GLY A 87 -17.95 3.63 -9.96
C GLY A 87 -18.43 5.07 -10.21
N GLY A 88 -18.32 5.56 -11.45
CA GLY A 88 -18.86 6.85 -11.85
C GLY A 88 -20.39 6.91 -11.87
N LEU A 89 -21.06 5.79 -12.17
CA LEU A 89 -22.53 5.71 -12.19
C LEU A 89 -23.11 5.73 -10.77
N TRP A 90 -22.47 5.02 -9.83
CA TRP A 90 -22.97 4.86 -8.45
C TRP A 90 -22.37 5.84 -7.44
N GLY A 91 -21.35 6.62 -7.81
CA GLY A 91 -20.62 7.49 -6.88
C GLY A 91 -19.72 6.74 -5.89
N GLY A 92 -19.50 5.44 -6.10
CA GLY A 92 -18.73 4.55 -5.22
C GLY A 92 -18.44 3.20 -5.85
N SER A 93 -17.67 2.34 -5.17
CA SER A 93 -17.36 0.98 -5.69
C SER A 93 -18.45 -0.05 -5.44
N SER A 94 -19.42 0.29 -4.60
CA SER A 94 -20.61 -0.52 -4.34
C SER A 94 -21.78 0.02 -5.15
N PRO A 95 -22.57 -0.84 -5.83
CA PRO A 95 -23.82 -0.43 -6.41
C PRO A 95 -24.80 -0.12 -5.28
N SER A 96 -25.12 1.16 -5.08
CA SER A 96 -26.14 1.59 -4.14
C SER A 96 -27.15 2.50 -4.84
N PRO A 97 -28.47 2.29 -4.62
CA PRO A 97 -29.49 3.17 -5.18
C PRO A 97 -29.51 4.56 -4.51
N LEU A 98 -28.84 4.70 -3.36
CA LEU A 98 -28.66 5.96 -2.66
C LEU A 98 -27.50 6.74 -3.26
N SER A 99 -27.69 8.06 -3.44
CA SER A 99 -26.63 8.96 -3.89
C SER A 99 -25.52 9.04 -2.83
N LEU A 100 -24.36 8.44 -3.11
CA LEU A 100 -23.19 8.50 -2.23
C LEU A 100 -22.50 9.87 -2.36
N GLY A 101 -23.03 10.87 -1.67
CA GLY A 101 -22.37 12.17 -1.50
C GLY A 101 -21.24 12.07 -0.47
N ARG A 102 -20.02 12.46 -0.85
CA ARG A 102 -18.89 12.50 0.10
C ARG A 102 -19.09 13.66 1.09
N ARG A 103 -19.76 13.42 2.22
CA ARG A 103 -19.77 14.37 3.34
C ARG A 103 -18.43 14.30 4.08
N ARG A 104 -17.45 15.12 3.69
CA ARG A 104 -16.29 15.40 4.54
C ARG A 104 -16.71 16.41 5.61
N ALA A 105 -17.36 15.96 6.67
CA ALA A 105 -17.46 16.75 7.90
C ALA A 105 -16.20 16.46 8.72
N VAL A 106 -15.15 17.27 8.51
CA VAL A 106 -13.99 17.24 9.41
C VAL A 106 -14.44 17.93 10.70
N VAL A 107 -14.80 17.14 11.72
CA VAL A 107 -14.99 17.67 13.07
C VAL A 107 -13.60 17.99 13.60
N ARG A 108 -13.26 19.28 13.62
CA ARG A 108 -12.06 19.76 14.32
C ARG A 108 -12.42 19.80 15.81
N HIS A 109 -11.80 18.92 16.59
CA HIS A 109 -11.76 19.08 18.04
C HIS A 109 -10.73 20.20 18.33
N ALA A 110 -11.23 21.29 18.91
CA ALA A 110 -10.45 22.41 19.42
C ALA A 110 -10.15 22.21 20.90
#